data_AF-A0A357QFX6-F1
#
_entry.id   AF-A0A357QFX6-F1
#
_cell.length_a   1.000
_cell.length_b   1.000
_cell.length_c   1.000
_cell.angle_alpha   90.00
_cell.angle_beta   90.00
_cell.angle_gamma   90.00
#
_symmetry.space_group_name_H-M   'P 1'
#
loop_
_entity.id
_entity.type
_entity.pdbx_description
1 polymer ?
#
loop_
_entity_poly.entity_id
_entity_poly.type
_entity_poly.pdbx_seq_one_letter_code
_entity_poly.pdbx_strand_id
1 'polypeptide(L)'
;MAVRNMMKKMKNLIITFALFFVSSAMMGQNLIGKSVDDVKKSMKKLYPALSCDDSNLKSLHSTLKFTDKDDLKTLMFFFDESKKCEMSKFMLDNSLLKNSLDTLNKKYDYKGSLKWIESSKGKQYEIILQKNEWFFTLIIQNKK
;
A
#
# COMPACT_ATOMS: atom_id res chain seq x y z
N MET A 1 16.82 30.10 39.72
CA MET A 1 15.61 30.12 38.87
C MET A 1 15.88 29.74 37.41
N ALA A 2 17.08 30.01 36.85
CA ALA A 2 17.44 29.73 35.45
C ALA A 2 17.48 28.23 35.05
N VAL A 3 17.96 27.34 35.92
CA VAL A 3 18.11 25.89 35.63
C VAL A 3 16.75 25.20 35.39
N ARG A 4 15.70 25.62 36.11
CA ARG A 4 14.34 25.06 35.98
C ARG A 4 13.70 25.37 34.62
N ASN A 5 13.98 26.55 34.06
CA ASN A 5 13.50 26.94 32.73
C ASN A 5 14.30 26.27 31.61
N MET A 6 15.59 26.00 31.82
CA MET A 6 16.44 25.28 30.88
C MET A 6 16.04 23.80 30.75
N MET A 7 15.75 23.14 31.87
CA MET A 7 15.22 21.76 31.88
C MET A 7 13.83 21.66 31.24
N LYS A 8 12.94 22.65 31.44
CA LYS A 8 11.64 22.71 30.74
C LYS A 8 11.81 22.87 29.22
N LYS A 9 12.76 23.70 28.78
CA LYS A 9 13.08 23.89 27.35
C LYS A 9 13.67 22.62 26.73
N MET A 10 14.59 21.93 27.42
CA MET A 10 15.15 20.64 26.95
C MET A 10 14.09 19.54 26.91
N LYS A 11 13.20 19.47 27.92
CA LYS A 11 12.10 18.49 27.96
C LYS A 11 11.08 18.72 26.83
N ASN A 12 10.76 19.98 26.52
CA ASN A 12 9.93 20.31 25.36
C ASN A 12 10.64 20.02 24.03
N LEU A 13 11.96 20.23 23.93
CA LEU A 13 12.73 19.91 22.72
C LEU A 13 12.73 18.40 22.40
N ILE A 14 12.83 17.56 23.45
CA ILE A 14 12.81 16.09 23.32
C ILE A 14 11.43 15.59 22.88
N ILE A 15 10.35 16.19 23.38
CA ILE A 15 8.97 15.82 22.99
C ILE A 15 8.70 16.17 21.52
N THR A 16 9.22 17.30 21.02
CA THR A 16 9.05 17.69 19.61
C THR A 16 9.82 16.76 18.66
N PHE A 17 11.01 16.29 19.06
CA PHE A 17 11.82 15.38 18.24
C PHE A 17 11.25 13.96 18.17
N ALA A 18 10.61 13.49 19.25
CA ALA A 18 9.96 12.17 19.31
C ALA A 18 8.71 12.06 18.41
N LEU A 19 7.99 13.18 18.16
CA LEU A 19 6.81 13.17 17.29
C LEU A 19 7.15 13.09 15.79
N PHE A 20 8.36 13.47 15.37
CA PHE A 20 8.71 13.53 13.95
C PHE A 20 9.04 12.16 13.34
N PHE A 21 9.48 11.20 14.16
CA PHE A 21 9.97 9.89 13.70
C PHE A 21 8.88 8.86 13.36
N VAL A 22 7.60 9.11 13.68
CA VAL A 22 6.51 8.14 13.46
C VAL A 22 5.94 8.19 12.02
N SER A 23 6.39 9.12 11.18
CA SER A 23 5.77 9.37 9.87
C SER A 23 6.23 8.46 8.72
N SER A 24 7.25 7.62 8.90
CA SER A 24 7.83 6.81 7.81
C SER A 24 7.19 5.43 7.59
N ALA A 25 6.16 5.05 8.35
CA ALA A 25 5.51 3.73 8.25
C ALA A 25 4.37 3.63 7.22
N MET A 26 4.16 4.62 6.34
CA MET A 26 2.96 4.66 5.46
C MET A 26 3.10 3.95 4.11
N MET A 27 4.24 3.34 3.78
CA MET A 27 4.40 2.55 2.55
C MET A 27 3.99 1.09 2.80
N GLY A 28 2.68 0.85 2.73
CA GLY A 28 2.10 -0.50 2.87
C GLY A 28 0.72 -0.53 3.52
N GLN A 29 -0.07 0.55 3.48
CA GLN A 29 -1.45 0.44 3.96
C GLN A 29 -2.26 -0.37 2.96
N ASN A 30 -2.50 -1.62 3.33
CA ASN A 30 -3.50 -2.46 2.70
C ASN A 30 -4.85 -1.71 2.59
N LEU A 31 -5.38 -1.61 1.37
CA LEU A 31 -6.62 -0.90 1.07
C LEU A 31 -7.84 -1.83 0.97
N ILE A 32 -7.66 -3.14 1.23
CA ILE A 32 -8.79 -4.07 1.30
C ILE A 32 -9.77 -3.64 2.40
N GLY A 33 -11.05 -3.61 2.06
CA GLY A 33 -12.17 -3.13 2.86
C GLY A 33 -12.42 -1.62 2.78
N LYS A 34 -11.62 -0.85 2.03
CA LYS A 34 -11.81 0.60 1.85
C LYS A 34 -12.87 0.89 0.77
N SER A 35 -13.57 2.02 0.92
CA SER A 35 -14.47 2.51 -0.13
C SER A 35 -13.69 3.00 -1.35
N VAL A 36 -14.39 3.16 -2.48
CA VAL A 36 -13.83 3.77 -3.69
C VAL A 36 -13.17 5.13 -3.39
N ASP A 37 -13.85 5.99 -2.64
CA ASP A 37 -13.34 7.33 -2.32
C ASP A 37 -12.11 7.30 -1.40
N ASP A 38 -12.10 6.39 -0.42
CA ASP A 38 -10.94 6.20 0.46
C ASP A 38 -9.73 5.69 -0.34
N VAL A 39 -9.93 4.81 -1.31
CA VAL A 39 -8.88 4.33 -2.22
C VAL A 39 -8.36 5.49 -3.06
N LYS A 40 -9.25 6.27 -3.73
CA LYS A 40 -8.86 7.45 -4.52
C LYS A 40 -8.04 8.44 -3.69
N LYS A 41 -8.51 8.77 -2.49
CA LYS A 41 -7.82 9.67 -1.56
C LYS A 41 -6.45 9.15 -1.14
N SER A 42 -6.36 7.86 -0.81
CA SER A 42 -5.11 7.21 -0.43
C SER A 42 -4.11 7.20 -1.59
N MET A 43 -4.56 6.85 -2.78
CA MET A 43 -3.72 6.81 -3.99
C MET A 43 -3.21 8.18 -4.40
N LYS A 44 -4.04 9.23 -4.34
CA LYS A 44 -3.59 10.61 -4.56
C LYS A 44 -2.50 11.05 -3.59
N LYS A 45 -2.53 10.57 -2.34
CA LYS A 45 -1.52 10.88 -1.32
C LYS A 45 -0.23 10.07 -1.53
N LEU A 46 -0.35 8.78 -1.80
CA LEU A 46 0.79 7.85 -1.89
C LEU A 46 1.51 7.95 -3.24
N TYR A 47 0.76 8.20 -4.31
CA TYR A 47 1.24 8.18 -5.68
C TYR A 47 0.61 9.32 -6.50
N PRO A 48 0.89 10.60 -6.16
CA PRO A 48 0.25 11.76 -6.79
C PRO A 48 0.49 11.88 -8.30
N ALA A 49 1.51 11.20 -8.83
CA ALA A 49 1.87 11.22 -10.24
C ALA A 49 1.10 10.19 -11.10
N LEU A 50 0.33 9.28 -10.48
CA LEU A 50 -0.45 8.30 -11.22
C LEU A 50 -1.77 8.90 -11.70
N SER A 51 -2.13 8.60 -12.94
CA SER A 51 -3.42 8.93 -13.52
C SER A 51 -4.47 7.93 -13.03
N CYS A 52 -5.67 8.41 -12.69
CA CYS A 52 -6.79 7.58 -12.25
C CYS A 52 -7.79 7.38 -13.38
N ASP A 53 -8.18 6.13 -13.64
CA ASP A 53 -9.26 5.74 -14.53
C ASP A 53 -10.35 5.02 -13.73
N ASP A 54 -11.54 5.62 -13.70
CA ASP A 54 -12.69 5.15 -12.95
C ASP A 54 -13.90 4.79 -13.84
N SER A 55 -13.68 4.71 -15.15
CA SER A 55 -14.69 4.35 -16.16
C SER A 55 -15.41 3.03 -15.86
N ASN A 56 -14.71 2.09 -15.22
CA ASN A 56 -15.21 0.75 -14.90
C ASN A 56 -15.88 0.63 -13.52
N LEU A 57 -16.17 1.72 -12.81
CA LEU A 57 -16.81 1.64 -11.49
C LEU A 57 -18.27 1.16 -11.54
N LYS A 58 -18.97 1.38 -12.66
CA LYS A 58 -20.37 0.98 -12.85
C LYS A 58 -20.56 -0.41 -13.49
N SER A 59 -19.47 -1.08 -13.86
CA SER A 59 -19.56 -2.42 -14.46
C SER A 59 -19.80 -3.50 -13.40
N LEU A 60 -20.14 -4.71 -13.84
CA LEU A 60 -20.23 -5.91 -12.99
C LEU A 60 -18.92 -6.18 -12.24
N HIS A 61 -17.78 -5.81 -12.83
CA HIS A 61 -16.46 -5.89 -12.21
C HIS A 61 -15.99 -4.49 -11.83
N SER A 62 -16.63 -3.92 -10.80
CA SER A 62 -16.35 -2.56 -10.32
C SER A 62 -14.85 -2.41 -10.03
N THR A 63 -14.16 -1.62 -10.87
CA THR A 63 -12.70 -1.52 -10.84
C THR A 63 -12.25 -0.07 -10.92
N LEU A 64 -11.18 0.25 -10.18
CA LEU A 64 -10.46 1.51 -10.24
C LEU A 64 -9.02 1.26 -10.66
N LYS A 65 -8.57 1.91 -11.74
CA LYS A 65 -7.23 1.72 -12.30
C LYS A 65 -6.38 2.98 -12.10
N PHE A 66 -5.11 2.77 -11.80
CA PHE A 66 -4.11 3.83 -11.73
C PHE A 66 -2.88 3.44 -12.54
N THR A 67 -2.35 4.34 -13.36
CA THR A 67 -1.15 4.10 -14.18
C THR A 67 -0.17 5.25 -14.12
N ASP A 68 1.13 4.95 -14.24
CA ASP A 68 2.14 5.96 -14.53
C ASP A 68 2.17 6.30 -16.02
N LYS A 69 2.84 7.39 -16.38
CA LYS A 69 2.89 7.89 -17.76
C LYS A 69 3.50 6.90 -18.75
N ASP A 70 4.41 6.07 -18.25
CA ASP A 70 5.17 5.10 -19.05
C ASP A 70 4.55 3.68 -18.97
N ASP A 71 3.39 3.53 -18.31
CA ASP A 71 2.68 2.27 -18.07
C ASP A 71 3.52 1.14 -17.42
N LEU A 72 4.66 1.49 -16.82
CA LEU A 72 5.53 0.56 -16.07
C LEU A 72 4.87 0.07 -14.77
N LYS A 73 3.90 0.84 -14.26
CA LYS A 73 3.19 0.59 -13.01
C LYS A 73 1.70 0.73 -13.24
N THR A 74 0.99 -0.38 -13.18
CA THR A 74 -0.47 -0.38 -13.18
C THR A 74 -0.99 -0.93 -11.86
N LEU A 75 -1.72 -0.11 -11.10
CA LEU A 75 -2.47 -0.55 -9.93
C LEU A 75 -3.95 -0.65 -10.27
N MET A 76 -4.58 -1.75 -9.87
CA MET A 76 -6.01 -1.98 -10.02
C MET A 76 -6.61 -2.37 -8.69
N PHE A 77 -7.76 -1.79 -8.36
CA PHE A 77 -8.55 -2.13 -7.18
C PHE A 77 -9.90 -2.65 -7.63
N PHE A 78 -10.28 -3.82 -7.13
CA PHE A 78 -11.54 -4.49 -7.42
C PHE A 78 -12.44 -4.36 -6.20
N PHE A 79 -13.71 -4.04 -6.44
CA PHE A 79 -14.68 -3.74 -5.39
C PHE A 79 -15.83 -4.74 -5.43
N ASP A 80 -16.29 -5.13 -4.24
CA ASP A 80 -17.48 -5.94 -4.05
C ASP A 80 -18.77 -5.14 -4.34
N GLU A 81 -19.91 -5.82 -4.21
CA GLU A 81 -21.25 -5.21 -4.40
C GLU A 81 -21.53 -4.08 -3.40
N SER A 82 -20.91 -4.12 -2.21
CA SER A 82 -20.97 -3.08 -1.17
C SER A 82 -19.98 -1.94 -1.40
N LYS A 83 -19.33 -1.89 -2.57
CA LYS A 83 -18.31 -0.90 -2.97
C LYS A 83 -17.13 -0.84 -2.00
N LYS A 84 -16.75 -1.98 -1.43
CA LYS A 84 -15.54 -2.16 -0.63
C LYS A 84 -14.49 -2.91 -1.43
N CYS A 85 -13.24 -2.46 -1.36
CA CYS A 85 -12.15 -3.10 -2.07
C CYS A 85 -11.94 -4.52 -1.54
N GLU A 86 -12.03 -5.53 -2.39
CA GLU A 86 -11.85 -6.94 -2.00
C GLU A 86 -10.48 -7.49 -2.43
N MET A 87 -9.92 -6.92 -3.50
CA MET A 87 -8.66 -7.32 -4.09
C MET A 87 -7.97 -6.10 -4.70
N SER A 88 -6.64 -6.09 -4.65
CA SER A 88 -5.82 -5.19 -5.45
C SER A 88 -4.77 -5.96 -6.24
N LYS A 89 -4.47 -5.48 -7.45
CA LYS A 89 -3.40 -5.99 -8.30
C LYS A 89 -2.43 -4.86 -8.60
N PHE A 90 -1.14 -5.12 -8.47
CA PHE A 90 -0.08 -4.21 -8.85
C PHE A 90 0.80 -4.89 -9.89
N MET A 91 0.60 -4.53 -11.15
CA MET A 91 1.42 -4.96 -12.27
C MET A 91 2.64 -4.05 -12.39
N LEU A 92 3.81 -4.66 -12.49
CA LEU A 92 5.10 -4.02 -12.40
C LEU A 92 6.03 -4.61 -13.46
N ASP A 93 6.79 -3.75 -14.12
CA ASP A 93 7.88 -4.17 -15.01
C ASP A 93 8.89 -5.08 -14.29
N ASN A 94 9.42 -6.09 -14.99
CA ASN A 94 10.32 -7.09 -14.41
C ASN A 94 11.63 -6.51 -13.86
N SER A 95 12.06 -5.32 -14.30
CA SER A 95 13.19 -4.59 -13.70
C SER A 95 12.99 -4.30 -12.20
N LEU A 96 11.74 -4.24 -11.73
CA LEU A 96 11.39 -3.98 -10.34
C LEU A 96 11.25 -5.25 -9.49
N LEU A 97 11.42 -6.44 -10.08
CA LEU A 97 11.13 -7.72 -9.43
C LEU A 97 12.03 -7.97 -8.22
N LYS A 98 13.35 -7.80 -8.38
CA LYS A 98 14.31 -8.06 -7.28
C LYS A 98 14.01 -7.19 -6.07
N ASN A 99 13.86 -5.88 -6.28
CA ASN A 99 13.58 -4.92 -5.21
C ASN A 99 12.22 -5.21 -4.53
N SER A 100 11.23 -5.63 -5.31
CA SER A 100 9.92 -6.04 -4.78
C SER A 100 10.03 -7.28 -3.90
N LEU A 101 10.75 -8.31 -4.34
CA LEU A 101 11.00 -9.52 -3.54
C LEU A 101 11.74 -9.21 -2.24
N ASP A 102 12.81 -8.42 -2.31
CA ASP A 102 13.58 -8.00 -1.14
C ASP A 102 12.70 -7.24 -0.13
N THR A 103 11.81 -6.38 -0.63
CA THR A 103 10.85 -5.64 0.20
C THR A 103 9.82 -6.57 0.84
N LEU A 104 9.25 -7.51 0.07
CA LEU A 104 8.24 -8.45 0.55
C LEU A 104 8.82 -9.34 1.65
N ASN A 105 10.00 -9.92 1.42
CA ASN A 105 10.69 -10.79 2.38
C ASN A 105 11.08 -10.06 3.67
N LYS A 106 11.35 -8.76 3.60
CA LYS A 106 11.66 -7.94 4.78
C LYS A 106 10.42 -7.57 5.60
N LYS A 107 9.28 -7.37 4.94
CA LYS A 107 8.07 -6.78 5.56
C LYS A 107 7.00 -7.80 5.95
N TYR A 108 6.95 -8.93 5.27
CA TYR A 108 5.84 -9.87 5.37
C TYR A 108 6.32 -11.29 5.62
N ASP A 109 5.43 -12.11 6.17
CA ASP A 109 5.73 -13.48 6.56
C ASP A 109 5.68 -14.39 5.32
N TYR A 110 6.84 -14.83 4.83
CA TYR A 110 6.95 -15.66 3.64
C TYR A 110 6.41 -17.08 3.89
N LYS A 111 5.52 -17.55 3.03
CA LYS A 111 4.86 -18.87 3.14
C LYS A 111 5.28 -19.87 2.06
N GLY A 112 6.30 -19.55 1.26
CA GLY A 112 6.69 -20.37 0.11
C GLY A 112 5.87 -20.03 -1.14
N SER A 113 6.28 -20.60 -2.28
CA SER A 113 5.53 -20.52 -3.54
C SER A 113 5.15 -19.10 -3.97
N LEU A 114 6.04 -18.12 -3.73
CA LEU A 114 5.79 -16.70 -4.05
C LEU A 114 4.56 -16.13 -3.35
N LYS A 115 4.34 -16.53 -2.09
CA LYS A 115 3.27 -16.05 -1.23
C LYS A 115 3.81 -15.50 0.09
N TRP A 116 3.19 -14.43 0.56
CA TRP A 116 3.43 -13.82 1.86
C TRP A 116 2.12 -13.55 2.58
N ILE A 117 2.18 -13.45 3.91
CA ILE A 117 1.06 -13.02 4.74
C ILE A 117 1.39 -11.67 5.36
N GLU A 118 0.48 -10.73 5.17
CA GLU A 118 0.43 -9.48 5.93
C GLU A 118 -0.57 -9.64 7.07
N SER A 119 -0.12 -9.41 8.31
CA SER A 119 -1.01 -9.34 9.48
C SER A 119 -1.12 -7.90 9.93
N SER A 120 -2.32 -7.33 9.85
CA SER A 120 -2.57 -5.94 10.22
C SER A 120 -3.94 -5.79 10.89
N LYS A 121 -3.97 -5.17 12.07
CA LYS A 121 -5.20 -4.88 12.84
C LYS A 121 -6.12 -6.09 13.05
N GLY A 122 -5.54 -7.24 13.37
CA GLY A 122 -6.28 -8.49 13.61
C GLY A 122 -6.82 -9.18 12.36
N LYS A 123 -6.49 -8.67 11.16
CA LYS A 123 -6.82 -9.29 9.88
C LYS A 123 -5.55 -9.84 9.21
N GLN A 124 -5.74 -10.89 8.41
CA GLN A 124 -4.68 -11.46 7.59
C GLN A 124 -5.01 -11.29 6.12
N TYR A 125 -4.00 -10.90 5.36
CA TYR A 125 -4.08 -10.71 3.92
C TYR A 125 -3.02 -11.57 3.25
N GLU A 126 -3.40 -12.21 2.16
CA GLU A 126 -2.47 -12.96 1.32
C GLU A 126 -1.91 -12.03 0.25
N ILE A 127 -0.59 -12.03 0.11
CA ILE A 127 0.13 -11.37 -0.98
C ILE A 127 0.69 -12.46 -1.88
N ILE A 128 0.30 -12.48 -3.14
CA ILE A 128 0.73 -13.46 -4.14
C ILE A 128 1.51 -12.73 -5.23
N LEU A 129 2.70 -13.22 -5.57
CA LEU A 129 3.45 -12.75 -6.72
C LEU A 129 3.29 -13.72 -7.89
N GLN A 130 2.74 -13.24 -9.00
CA GLN A 130 2.65 -13.96 -10.26
C GLN A 130 3.67 -13.40 -11.25
N LYS A 131 4.54 -14.24 -11.79
CA LYS A 131 5.54 -13.85 -12.80
C LYS A 131 4.99 -14.11 -14.20
N ASN A 132 5.24 -13.17 -15.10
CA ASN A 132 5.09 -13.33 -16.55
C ASN A 132 6.41 -12.95 -17.23
N GLU A 133 6.49 -13.17 -18.54
CA GLU A 133 7.71 -12.91 -19.33
C GLU A 133 8.17 -11.44 -19.24
N TRP A 134 7.23 -10.49 -19.27
CA TRP A 134 7.53 -9.06 -19.37
C TRP A 134 7.26 -8.27 -18.08
N PHE A 135 6.42 -8.80 -17.20
CA PHE A 135 6.00 -8.14 -15.97
C PHE A 135 5.71 -9.16 -14.87
N PHE A 136 5.54 -8.68 -13.65
CA PHE A 136 4.98 -9.47 -12.56
C PHE A 136 3.81 -8.72 -11.93
N THR A 137 2.94 -9.48 -11.28
CA THR A 137 1.77 -8.94 -10.59
C THR A 137 1.84 -9.31 -9.12
N LEU A 138 1.74 -8.31 -8.25
CA LEU A 138 1.44 -8.51 -6.84
C LEU A 138 -0.07 -8.47 -6.66
N ILE A 139 -0.66 -9.54 -6.14
CA ILE A 139 -2.07 -9.64 -5.82
C ILE A 139 -2.21 -9.61 -4.31
N ILE A 140 -3.05 -8.71 -3.79
CA ILE A 140 -3.37 -8.62 -2.36
C ILE A 140 -4.86 -8.84 -2.20
N GLN A 141 -5.22 -9.73 -1.30
CA GLN A 141 -6.61 -10.11 -1.02
C GLN A 141 -6.77 -10.56 0.43
N ASN A 142 -8.01 -10.64 0.91
CA ASN A 142 -8.28 -11.28 2.20
C ASN A 142 -7.77 -12.73 2.17
N LYS A 143 -7.09 -13.15 3.24
CA LYS A 143 -6.73 -14.55 3.41
C LYS A 143 -8.03 -15.35 3.65
N LYS A 144 -8.25 -16.40 2.86
CA LYS A 144 -9.37 -17.33 3.04
C LYS A 144 -9.16 -18.19 4.29
#